data_AF-A0AAV8AJ69-F1
#
_entry.id   AF-A0AAV8AJ69-F1
#
_cell.length_a   1.000
_cell.length_b   1.000
_cell.length_c   1.000
_cell.angle_alpha   90.00
_cell.angle_beta   90.00
_cell.angle_gamma   90.00
#
_symmetry.space_group_name_H-M   'P 1'
#
loop_
_entity.id
_entity.type
_entity.pdbx_description
1 polymer ?
#
loop_
_entity_poly.entity_id
_entity_poly.type
_entity_poly.pdbx_seq_one_letter_code
_entity_poly.pdbx_strand_id
1 'polypeptide(L)'
;MTIALGRFTKDQNDLFDIMDDWLRRDRFVFVGWSGLLLFPCAYFALGGWFTGTTFVTSWYTHGLASSYLEGCNFLTAAVSTPANSLAHSLLLLWGPEAQGDFTRWCQLGGLWTFVALHGAFALIGFMLRQFEIARSVQLRPYNAIAFSGPIAVFVSVFLIIH
;
A
#
# COMPACT_ATOMS: atom_id res chain seq x y z
N MET A 1 -39.52 -24.00 -43.08
CA MET A 1 -38.80 -24.82 -42.08
C MET A 1 -38.00 -23.88 -41.20
N THR A 2 -38.47 -23.67 -39.98
CA THR A 2 -37.87 -22.83 -38.94
C THR A 2 -36.69 -23.55 -38.30
N ILE A 3 -35.48 -23.05 -38.50
CA ILE A 3 -34.30 -23.51 -37.76
C ILE A 3 -34.35 -22.83 -36.41
N ALA A 4 -34.72 -23.60 -35.38
CA ALA A 4 -34.61 -23.18 -33.99
C ALA A 4 -33.12 -22.99 -33.67
N LEU A 5 -32.67 -21.74 -33.61
CA LEU A 5 -31.39 -21.41 -32.98
C LEU A 5 -31.56 -21.76 -31.50
N GLY A 6 -30.93 -22.87 -31.11
CA GLY A 6 -30.89 -23.33 -29.74
C GLY A 6 -30.49 -22.18 -28.83
N ARG A 7 -31.28 -21.98 -27.77
CA ARG A 7 -30.84 -21.27 -26.57
C ARG A 7 -29.44 -21.77 -26.24
N PHE A 8 -28.44 -20.90 -26.40
CA PHE A 8 -27.25 -21.00 -25.58
C PHE A 8 -27.75 -20.92 -24.15
N THR A 9 -27.83 -22.07 -23.49
CA THR A 9 -27.87 -22.14 -22.04
C THR A 9 -26.67 -21.33 -21.57
N LYS A 10 -26.95 -20.17 -20.99
CA LYS A 10 -25.96 -19.36 -20.29
C LYS A 10 -25.54 -20.23 -19.10
N ASP A 11 -24.51 -21.04 -19.31
CA ASP A 11 -23.94 -21.88 -18.27
C ASP A 11 -23.59 -20.99 -17.08
N GLN A 12 -23.82 -21.55 -15.90
CA GLN A 12 -23.74 -20.93 -14.57
C GLN A 12 -22.65 -19.85 -14.49
N ASN A 13 -23.00 -18.65 -14.00
CA ASN A 13 -22.00 -17.62 -13.72
C ASN A 13 -20.85 -18.25 -12.91
N ASP A 14 -19.65 -18.25 -13.49
CA ASP A 14 -18.45 -18.78 -12.84
C ASP A 14 -18.18 -17.96 -11.55
N LEU A 15 -17.53 -18.57 -10.56
CA LEU A 15 -17.20 -17.87 -9.30
C LEU A 15 -16.42 -16.58 -9.57
N PHE A 16 -15.56 -16.59 -10.58
CA PHE A 16 -14.81 -15.43 -11.02
C PHE A 16 -15.72 -14.29 -11.51
N ASP A 17 -16.74 -14.59 -12.30
CA ASP A 17 -17.69 -13.60 -12.82
C ASP A 17 -18.52 -13.00 -11.68
N ILE A 18 -18.95 -13.83 -10.71
CA ILE A 18 -19.66 -13.37 -9.52
C ILE A 18 -18.78 -12.43 -8.68
N MET A 19 -17.49 -12.74 -8.55
CA MET A 19 -16.53 -11.89 -7.85
C MET A 19 -16.27 -10.57 -8.61
N ASP A 20 -16.09 -10.61 -9.94
CA ASP A 20 -15.89 -9.41 -10.76
C ASP A 20 -17.10 -8.46 -10.65
N ASP A 21 -18.32 -9.01 -10.78
CA ASP A 21 -19.58 -8.27 -10.60
C ASP A 21 -19.68 -7.62 -9.22
N TRP A 22 -19.26 -8.32 -8.16
CA TRP A 22 -19.25 -7.76 -6.82
C TRP A 22 -18.20 -6.65 -6.69
N LEU A 23 -16.96 -6.89 -7.13
CA LEU A 23 -15.86 -5.94 -6.99
C LEU A 23 -16.12 -4.64 -7.74
N ARG A 24 -16.70 -4.71 -8.94
CA ARG A 24 -16.97 -3.54 -9.79
C ARG A 24 -18.32 -2.88 -9.55
N ARG A 25 -19.10 -3.37 -8.58
CA ARG A 25 -20.39 -2.77 -8.22
C ARG A 25 -20.24 -1.30 -7.86
N ASP A 26 -21.11 -0.47 -8.45
CA ASP A 26 -21.20 0.95 -8.13
C ASP A 26 -21.65 1.15 -6.67
N ARG A 27 -20.78 1.79 -5.90
CA ARG A 27 -20.87 1.98 -4.44
C ARG A 27 -20.17 3.28 -4.08
N PHE A 28 -20.50 3.83 -2.91
CA PHE A 28 -19.89 5.08 -2.41
C PHE A 28 -18.35 5.06 -2.48
N VAL A 29 -17.74 3.94 -2.09
CA VAL A 29 -16.32 3.66 -2.37
C VAL A 29 -16.26 2.48 -3.34
N PHE A 30 -15.90 2.77 -4.59
CA PHE A 30 -15.60 1.73 -5.58
C PHE A 30 -14.50 0.81 -5.04
N VAL A 31 -14.60 -0.50 -5.24
CA VAL A 31 -13.57 -1.45 -4.80
C VAL A 31 -12.64 -1.79 -5.95
N GLY A 32 -13.15 -2.53 -6.94
CA GLY A 32 -12.37 -3.05 -8.06
C GLY A 32 -11.35 -4.10 -7.65
N TRP A 33 -10.76 -4.80 -8.62
CA TRP A 33 -9.64 -5.71 -8.38
C TRP A 33 -8.42 -4.96 -7.85
N SER A 34 -8.19 -3.74 -8.33
CA SER A 34 -7.15 -2.85 -7.82
C SER A 34 -7.31 -2.53 -6.33
N GLY A 35 -8.56 -2.47 -5.84
CA GLY A 35 -8.87 -2.23 -4.43
C GLY A 35 -8.31 -3.29 -3.48
N LEU A 36 -8.21 -4.54 -3.94
CA LEU A 36 -7.67 -5.64 -3.14
C LEU A 36 -6.20 -5.41 -2.77
N LEU A 37 -5.44 -4.74 -3.64
CA LEU A 37 -4.08 -4.32 -3.35
C LEU A 37 -4.07 -2.97 -2.63
N LEU A 38 -4.81 -1.99 -3.16
CA LEU A 38 -4.76 -0.61 -2.69
C LEU A 38 -5.18 -0.45 -1.23
N PHE A 39 -6.33 -0.98 -0.83
CA PHE A 39 -6.88 -0.70 0.50
C PHE A 39 -6.01 -1.23 1.64
N PRO A 40 -5.58 -2.50 1.66
CA PRO A 40 -4.72 -2.98 2.75
C PRO A 40 -3.38 -2.23 2.75
N CYS A 41 -2.75 -2.04 1.59
CA CYS A 41 -1.45 -1.37 1.52
C CYS A 41 -1.53 0.11 1.95
N ALA A 42 -2.51 0.86 1.47
CA ALA A 42 -2.69 2.26 1.85
C ALA A 42 -3.05 2.40 3.34
N TYR A 43 -3.92 1.52 3.84
CA TYR A 43 -4.30 1.50 5.25
C TYR A 43 -3.11 1.21 6.17
N PHE A 44 -2.28 0.22 5.81
CA PHE A 44 -1.08 -0.10 6.57
C PHE A 44 0.00 0.99 6.48
N ALA A 45 0.21 1.60 5.31
CA ALA A 45 1.17 2.70 5.19
C ALA A 45 0.77 3.91 6.03
N LEU A 46 -0.49 4.35 5.95
CA LEU A 46 -1.00 5.46 6.74
C LEU A 46 -1.06 5.11 8.24
N GLY A 47 -1.59 3.95 8.58
CA GLY A 47 -1.69 3.48 9.97
C GLY A 47 -0.31 3.29 10.62
N GLY A 48 0.67 2.76 9.88
CA GLY A 48 2.06 2.63 10.33
C GLY A 48 2.71 3.99 10.59
N TRP A 49 2.48 4.98 9.73
CA TRP A 49 2.98 6.34 9.94
C TRP A 49 2.35 7.01 11.16
N PHE A 50 1.03 6.92 11.34
CA PHE A 50 0.36 7.45 12.53
C PHE A 50 0.81 6.74 13.80
N THR A 51 0.95 5.42 13.77
CA THR A 51 1.42 4.64 14.92
C THR A 51 2.84 5.03 15.30
N GLY A 52 3.73 5.14 14.32
CA GLY A 52 5.13 5.49 14.55
C GLY A 52 5.30 6.91 15.09
N THR A 53 4.71 7.91 14.43
CA THR A 53 4.76 9.32 14.87
C THR A 53 4.08 9.55 16.21
N THR A 54 3.15 8.69 16.62
CA THR A 54 2.48 8.84 17.92
C THR A 54 3.22 8.18 19.06
N PHE A 55 3.78 6.97 18.84
CA PHE A 55 4.22 6.12 19.95
C PHE A 55 5.65 5.60 19.85
N VAL A 56 6.33 5.71 18.71
CA VAL A 56 7.60 4.99 18.47
C VAL A 56 8.79 5.91 18.46
N THR A 57 9.78 5.58 19.28
CA THR A 57 11.06 6.28 19.40
C THR A 57 12.02 5.98 18.25
N SER A 58 12.93 6.91 17.98
CA SER A 58 14.12 6.70 17.15
C SER A 58 15.41 6.73 17.95
N TRP A 59 15.35 6.50 19.27
CA TRP A 59 16.50 6.51 20.15
C TRP A 59 17.55 5.46 19.76
N TYR A 60 17.10 4.25 19.41
CA TYR A 60 18.00 3.12 19.09
C TYR A 60 18.56 3.16 17.66
N THR A 61 17.98 3.97 16.78
CA THR A 61 18.44 4.10 15.38
C THR A 61 19.21 5.39 15.14
N HIS A 62 18.79 6.50 15.74
CA HIS A 62 19.35 7.84 15.52
C HIS A 62 19.71 8.61 16.80
N GLY A 63 19.39 8.11 17.99
CA GLY A 63 19.56 8.86 19.24
C GLY A 63 18.60 10.04 19.36
N LEU A 64 17.42 9.95 18.75
CA LEU A 64 16.43 11.03 18.66
C LEU A 64 15.10 10.62 19.30
N ALA A 65 14.45 11.58 19.97
CA ALA A 65 13.01 11.54 20.20
C ALA A 65 12.28 11.87 18.90
N SER A 66 11.25 11.12 18.55
CA SER A 66 10.55 11.27 17.26
C SER A 66 9.04 11.03 17.33
N SER A 67 8.48 10.86 18.52
CA SER A 67 7.05 10.63 18.72
C SER A 67 6.35 11.65 19.61
N TYR A 68 5.03 11.79 19.46
CA TYR A 68 4.20 12.60 20.36
C TYR A 68 4.34 12.14 21.81
N LEU A 69 4.45 10.83 22.04
CA LEU A 69 4.68 10.24 23.37
C LEU A 69 5.97 10.76 24.02
N GLU A 70 6.99 11.08 23.23
CA GLU A 70 8.27 11.64 23.70
C GLU A 70 8.29 13.17 23.75
N GLY A 71 7.19 13.84 23.40
CA GLY A 71 7.07 15.30 23.43
C GLY A 71 7.36 16.00 22.10
N CYS A 72 7.48 15.27 20.99
CA CYS A 72 7.50 15.89 19.66
C CYS A 72 6.15 16.55 19.34
N ASN A 73 6.16 17.48 18.39
CA ASN A 73 4.95 18.06 17.81
C ASN A 73 4.78 17.62 16.34
N PHE A 74 3.72 18.06 15.68
CA PHE A 74 3.39 17.63 14.30
C PHE A 74 4.52 17.89 13.29
N LEU A 75 5.34 18.92 13.52
CA LEU A 75 6.44 19.27 12.62
C LEU A 75 7.70 18.43 12.88
N THR A 76 7.84 17.86 14.07
CA THR A 76 9.08 17.16 14.50
C THR A 76 8.90 15.65 14.66
N ALA A 77 7.66 15.15 14.70
CA ALA A 77 7.40 13.73 14.79
C ALA A 77 7.72 13.03 13.47
N ALA A 78 8.34 11.85 13.53
CA ALA A 78 8.77 11.11 12.34
C ALA A 78 8.81 9.60 12.57
N VAL A 79 8.61 8.84 11.49
CA VAL A 79 9.03 7.44 11.42
C VAL A 79 10.41 7.44 10.78
N SER A 80 11.46 7.41 11.60
CA SER A 80 12.84 7.51 11.13
C SER A 80 13.34 6.21 10.52
N THR A 81 14.34 6.32 9.64
CA THR A 81 14.99 5.18 8.97
C THR A 81 15.64 4.21 9.96
N PRO A 82 15.85 2.94 9.59
CA PRO A 82 16.64 2.00 10.38
C PRO A 82 18.08 2.50 10.57
N ALA A 83 18.78 1.97 11.58
CA ALA A 83 20.20 2.25 11.77
C ALA A 83 21.02 1.81 10.54
N ASN A 84 22.07 2.55 10.19
CA ASN A 84 22.91 2.25 9.03
C ASN A 84 23.54 0.83 9.07
N SER A 85 23.71 0.25 10.26
CA SER A 85 24.19 -1.13 10.43
C SER A 85 23.23 -2.19 9.87
N LEU A 86 21.96 -1.84 9.67
CA LEU A 86 20.95 -2.71 9.08
C LEU A 86 20.91 -2.60 7.55
N ALA A 87 21.66 -1.64 6.98
CA ALA A 87 21.80 -1.41 5.53
C ALA A 87 20.44 -1.48 4.81
N HIS A 88 20.34 -2.31 3.76
CA HIS A 88 19.13 -2.50 2.96
C HIS A 88 18.33 -3.73 3.39
N SER A 89 18.40 -4.14 4.66
CA SER A 89 17.54 -5.22 5.15
C SER A 89 16.07 -4.82 4.95
N LEU A 90 15.27 -5.76 4.44
CA LEU A 90 13.81 -5.59 4.38
C LEU A 90 13.20 -5.41 5.77
N LEU A 91 13.92 -5.86 6.81
CA LEU A 91 13.55 -5.71 8.21
C LEU A 91 12.13 -6.22 8.44
N LEU A 92 11.86 -7.44 7.98
CA LEU A 92 10.55 -8.07 8.14
C LEU A 92 10.32 -8.39 9.62
N LEU A 93 9.09 -8.30 10.10
CA LEU A 93 8.77 -8.62 11.49
C LEU A 93 9.18 -10.04 11.88
N TRP A 94 8.99 -11.00 10.97
CA TRP A 94 9.43 -12.39 11.11
C TRP A 94 10.86 -12.63 10.61
N GLY A 95 11.60 -11.58 10.26
CA GLY A 95 12.98 -11.64 9.82
C GLY A 95 13.97 -11.96 10.95
N PRO A 96 15.23 -12.27 10.62
CA PRO A 96 16.25 -12.65 11.61
C PRO A 96 16.61 -11.54 12.61
N GLU A 97 16.36 -10.28 12.27
CA GLU A 97 16.66 -9.12 13.12
C GLU A 97 15.65 -8.97 14.27
N ALA A 98 14.36 -9.10 13.95
CA ALA A 98 13.26 -8.94 14.91
C ALA A 98 12.75 -10.27 15.50
N GLN A 99 12.85 -11.37 14.76
CA GLN A 99 12.48 -12.73 15.20
C GLN A 99 11.05 -12.83 15.74
N GLY A 100 10.13 -12.04 15.17
CA GLY A 100 8.73 -11.97 15.60
C GLY A 100 8.47 -11.06 16.80
N ASP A 101 9.50 -10.49 17.43
CA ASP A 101 9.33 -9.50 18.49
C ASP A 101 8.96 -8.13 17.91
N PHE A 102 7.69 -7.76 18.05
CA PHE A 102 7.15 -6.51 17.57
C PHE A 102 7.78 -5.27 18.24
N THR A 103 8.08 -5.34 19.53
CA THR A 103 8.66 -4.20 20.25
C THR A 103 10.06 -3.93 19.74
N ARG A 104 10.87 -4.99 19.62
CA ARG A 104 12.21 -4.89 19.08
C ARG A 104 12.20 -4.44 17.62
N TRP A 105 11.26 -4.94 16.83
CA TRP A 105 11.09 -4.52 15.44
C TRP A 105 10.82 -3.01 15.32
N CYS A 106 9.96 -2.45 16.17
CA CYS A 106 9.74 -1.00 16.22
C CYS A 106 11.02 -0.24 16.61
N GLN A 107 11.76 -0.72 17.61
CA GLN A 107 13.02 -0.10 18.05
C GLN A 107 14.10 -0.12 16.97
N LEU A 108 14.15 -1.15 16.13
CA LEU A 108 15.10 -1.28 15.02
C LEU A 108 14.75 -0.42 13.80
N GLY A 109 13.62 0.29 13.83
CA GLY A 109 13.15 1.11 12.69
C GLY A 109 12.35 0.32 11.66
N GLY A 110 11.83 -0.87 11.99
CA GLY A 110 11.05 -1.70 11.06
C GLY A 110 9.79 -1.03 10.51
N LEU A 111 9.21 -0.07 11.24
CA LEU A 111 8.09 0.72 10.73
C LEU A 111 8.45 1.53 9.48
N TRP A 112 9.72 1.92 9.30
CA TRP A 112 10.14 2.65 8.12
C TRP A 112 10.02 1.79 6.86
N THR A 113 10.59 0.58 6.85
CA THR A 113 10.49 -0.33 5.71
C THR A 113 9.04 -0.77 5.50
N PHE A 114 8.29 -0.98 6.57
CA PHE A 114 6.86 -1.29 6.50
C PHE A 114 6.07 -0.20 5.78
N VAL A 115 6.23 1.06 6.17
CA VAL A 115 5.53 2.19 5.55
C VAL A 115 6.01 2.41 4.11
N ALA A 116 7.32 2.33 3.86
CA ALA A 116 7.89 2.51 2.53
C ALA A 116 7.39 1.43 1.53
N LEU A 117 7.44 0.15 1.91
CA LEU A 117 7.04 -0.95 1.05
C LEU A 117 5.52 -0.99 0.84
N HIS A 118 4.72 -0.87 1.91
CA HIS A 118 3.26 -0.81 1.75
C HIS A 118 2.84 0.46 0.99
N GLY A 119 3.54 1.58 1.19
CA GLY A 119 3.34 2.80 0.42
C GLY A 119 3.61 2.59 -1.07
N ALA A 120 4.70 1.91 -1.43
CA ALA A 120 5.00 1.56 -2.83
C ALA A 120 3.88 0.72 -3.46
N PHE A 121 3.44 -0.35 -2.78
CA PHE A 121 2.34 -1.19 -3.28
C PHE A 121 1.00 -0.43 -3.32
N ALA A 122 0.76 0.50 -2.39
CA ALA A 122 -0.41 1.35 -2.41
C ALA A 122 -0.42 2.27 -3.63
N LEU A 123 0.72 2.88 -3.98
CA LEU A 123 0.85 3.70 -5.18
C LEU A 123 0.62 2.89 -6.46
N ILE A 124 1.14 1.66 -6.52
CA ILE A 124 0.85 0.72 -7.61
C ILE A 124 -0.66 0.42 -7.68
N GLY A 125 -1.27 0.04 -6.55
CA GLY A 125 -2.70 -0.22 -6.46
C GLY A 125 -3.56 1.00 -6.86
N PHE A 126 -3.12 2.21 -6.54
CA PHE A 126 -3.81 3.44 -6.90
C PHE A 126 -3.74 3.73 -8.40
N MET A 127 -2.57 3.53 -9.04
CA MET A 127 -2.43 3.64 -10.49
C MET A 127 -3.26 2.58 -11.21
N LEU A 128 -3.27 1.33 -10.73
CA LEU A 128 -4.12 0.26 -11.26
C LEU A 128 -5.61 0.62 -11.15
N ARG A 129 -6.01 1.24 -10.04
CA ARG A 129 -7.38 1.73 -9.84
C ARG A 129 -7.77 2.81 -10.84
N GLN A 130 -6.86 3.74 -11.14
CA GLN A 130 -7.10 4.76 -12.17
C GLN A 130 -7.32 4.13 -13.55
N PHE A 131 -6.55 3.10 -13.91
CA PHE A 131 -6.78 2.32 -15.14
C PHE A 131 -8.12 1.57 -15.11
N GLU A 132 -8.44 0.90 -14.01
CA GLU A 132 -9.66 0.10 -13.88
C GLU A 132 -10.93 0.96 -13.97
N ILE A 133 -10.95 2.12 -13.30
CA ILE A 133 -12.05 3.07 -13.37
C ILE A 133 -12.14 3.69 -14.78
N ALA A 134 -11.01 4.11 -15.37
CA ALA A 134 -11.00 4.65 -16.73
C ALA A 134 -11.56 3.64 -17.73
N ARG A 135 -11.20 2.35 -17.61
CA ARG A 135 -11.77 1.28 -18.44
C ARG A 135 -13.26 1.09 -18.20
N SER A 136 -13.70 1.11 -16.94
CA SER A 136 -15.11 0.91 -16.57
C SER A 136 -16.02 2.05 -17.06
N VAL A 137 -15.51 3.28 -17.10
CA VAL A 137 -16.23 4.48 -17.59
C VAL A 137 -15.87 4.81 -19.06
N GLN A 138 -15.07 3.97 -19.73
CA GLN A 138 -14.64 4.14 -21.13
C GLN A 138 -13.91 5.48 -21.42
N LEU A 139 -13.16 5.98 -20.44
CA LEU A 139 -12.31 7.16 -20.58
C LEU A 139 -10.89 6.78 -21.00
N ARG A 140 -10.18 7.71 -21.65
CA ARG A 140 -8.75 7.55 -21.91
C ARG A 140 -7.96 7.62 -20.58
N PRO A 141 -7.02 6.72 -20.32
CA PRO A 141 -6.38 6.61 -19.00
C PRO A 141 -5.22 7.61 -18.77
N TYR A 142 -5.34 8.86 -19.23
CA TYR A 142 -4.25 9.85 -19.09
C TYR A 142 -3.96 10.22 -17.63
N ASN A 143 -4.94 10.14 -16.74
CA ASN A 143 -4.72 10.34 -15.30
C ASN A 143 -3.75 9.30 -14.72
N ALA A 144 -3.88 8.03 -15.12
CA ALA A 144 -2.97 6.97 -14.71
C ALA A 144 -1.55 7.21 -15.24
N ILE A 145 -1.43 7.67 -16.49
CA ILE A 145 -0.13 8.02 -17.08
C ILE A 145 0.50 9.20 -16.33
N ALA A 146 -0.26 10.25 -16.02
CA ALA A 146 0.24 11.38 -15.24
C ALA A 146 0.70 10.97 -13.83
N PHE A 147 0.04 9.98 -13.22
CA PHE A 147 0.39 9.46 -11.90
C PHE A 147 1.72 8.67 -11.88
N SER A 148 2.30 8.35 -13.03
CA SER A 148 3.68 7.83 -13.09
C SER A 148 4.71 8.82 -12.54
N GLY A 149 4.45 10.14 -12.58
CA GLY A 149 5.31 11.17 -11.99
C GLY A 149 5.49 10.99 -10.47
N PRO A 150 4.40 11.00 -9.67
CA PRO A 150 4.45 10.68 -8.25
C PRO A 150 5.13 9.34 -7.92
N ILE A 151 4.88 8.29 -8.71
CA ILE A 151 5.54 6.99 -8.51
C ILE A 151 7.04 7.09 -8.74
N ALA A 152 7.49 7.77 -9.80
CA ALA A 152 8.91 7.95 -10.09
C ALA A 152 9.63 8.70 -8.96
N VAL A 153 9.00 9.75 -8.41
CA VAL A 153 9.54 10.49 -7.26
C VAL A 153 9.63 9.58 -6.03
N PHE A 154 8.56 8.84 -5.71
CA PHE A 154 8.57 7.96 -4.55
C PHE A 154 9.64 6.87 -4.67
N VAL A 155 9.67 6.15 -5.80
CA VAL A 155 10.61 5.05 -6.02
C VAL A 155 12.06 5.54 -6.05
N SER A 156 12.34 6.67 -6.71
CA SER A 156 13.70 7.22 -6.74
C SER A 156 14.20 7.62 -5.35
N VAL A 157 13.40 8.36 -4.59
CA VAL A 157 13.81 8.91 -3.29
C VAL A 157 13.82 7.87 -2.17
N PHE A 158 12.81 7.00 -2.11
CA PHE A 158 12.63 6.10 -0.97
C PHE A 158 13.15 4.68 -1.19
N LEU A 159 13.48 4.29 -2.43
CA LEU A 159 13.93 2.92 -2.74
C LEU A 159 15.25 2.83 -3.52
N ILE A 160 15.57 3.80 -4.38
CA ILE A 160 16.78 3.73 -5.23
C ILE A 160 17.96 4.48 -4.61
N ILE A 161 17.73 5.68 -4.09
CA ILE A 161 18.80 6.57 -3.56
C ILE A 161 19.19 6.20 -2.12
N HIS A 162 18.40 5.36 -1.46
CA HIS A 162 18.51 5.06 -0.04
C HIS A 162 19.15 3.71 0.23
#